data_AF-A0A4R4PBY1-F1
#
_entry.id   AF-A0A4R4PBY1-F1
#
_cell.length_a   1.000
_cell.length_b   1.000
_cell.length_c   1.000
_cell.angle_alpha   90.00
_cell.angle_beta   90.00
_cell.angle_gamma   90.00
#
_symmetry.space_group_name_H-M   'P 1'
#
loop_
_entity.id
_entity.type
_entity.pdbx_description
1 polymer ?
#
loop_
_entity_poly.entity_id
_entity_poly.type
_entity_poly.pdbx_seq_one_letter_code
_entity_poly.pdbx_strand_id
1 'polypeptide(L)'
;MLGFAVWEVELAAESSLLLRLPDRSFDPLSVRAALDDLDGLRRRLAQERHCNATESAARLGISVQRFKRVAAAARLAPVAEKDVHKYGKVLHVVYYRAGDVDALADHVRADAELRAAARVLDREQAARKAAATRKRNAELAAVVRVELERRKPAPDAGQIEVLTWAVALMRASSGALGPFRKLGHLDDPGIEQLTAVMRRAQLPRREAEALLEDILPRAVRATEDLADPEEVSAALGVPAWVVAEHVPHVGAHVPVAALRELAEDPPSWLLQARADIELQNAVVEVERQDAHRHAAVLDSAARAGARLSDASVAGLFGLSEDVVRALRPGSGHWKSGYVEQLMRRRPAWSLDEDAAWAEVERRQKREEARELRKWERMLGWRRTWARVFGVPLGAVPVRVGRPTPKAIAAAKAHPPSWATHVRRPDG
;
A
#
# COMPACT_ATOMS: atom_id res chain seq x y z
N MET A 1 10.42 -67.99 -54.36
CA MET A 1 10.01 -67.41 -53.06
C MET A 1 9.53 -65.98 -53.31
N LEU A 2 8.40 -65.56 -52.73
CA LEU A 2 7.80 -64.23 -52.94
C LEU A 2 8.59 -63.06 -52.29
N GLY A 3 9.55 -63.35 -51.41
CA GLY A 3 10.40 -62.34 -50.77
C GLY A 3 9.69 -61.46 -49.74
N PHE A 4 8.53 -61.91 -49.22
CA PHE A 4 7.77 -61.24 -48.17
C PHE A 4 8.20 -61.67 -46.77
N ALA A 5 8.06 -60.78 -45.80
CA ALA A 5 8.16 -61.12 -44.39
C ALA A 5 6.97 -62.00 -43.97
N VAL A 6 7.14 -62.79 -42.90
CA VAL A 6 6.09 -63.70 -42.40
C VAL A 6 4.77 -62.98 -42.14
N TRP A 7 4.82 -61.78 -41.58
CA TRP A 7 3.62 -60.98 -41.30
C TRP A 7 2.94 -60.45 -42.57
N GLU A 8 3.69 -60.19 -43.64
CA GLU A 8 3.16 -59.75 -44.94
C GLU A 8 2.41 -60.89 -45.63
N VAL A 9 2.92 -62.12 -45.49
CA VAL A 9 2.27 -63.33 -46.01
C VAL A 9 0.98 -63.63 -45.25
N GLU A 10 0.97 -63.50 -43.93
CA GLU A 10 -0.26 -63.69 -43.13
C GLU A 10 -1.28 -62.58 -43.41
N LEU A 11 -0.87 -61.32 -43.54
CA LEU A 11 -1.78 -60.22 -43.92
C LEU A 11 -2.36 -60.45 -45.33
N ALA A 12 -1.55 -60.91 -46.28
CA ALA A 12 -2.02 -61.26 -47.62
C ALA A 12 -3.01 -62.43 -47.61
N ALA A 13 -2.84 -63.39 -46.68
CA ALA A 13 -3.78 -64.48 -46.48
C ALA A 13 -5.11 -64.01 -45.86
N GLU A 14 -5.04 -63.20 -44.80
CA GLU A 14 -6.21 -62.64 -44.09
C GLU A 14 -7.05 -61.74 -44.99
N SER A 15 -6.40 -60.96 -45.87
CA SER A 15 -7.05 -60.10 -46.86
C SER A 15 -7.43 -60.81 -48.17
N SER A 16 -7.25 -62.13 -48.24
CA SER A 16 -7.53 -62.93 -49.45
C SER A 16 -6.76 -62.50 -50.70
N LEU A 17 -5.67 -61.74 -50.55
CA LEU A 17 -4.72 -61.43 -51.63
C LEU A 17 -3.87 -62.65 -52.01
N LEU A 18 -3.65 -63.57 -51.07
CA LEU A 18 -3.13 -64.91 -51.29
C LEU A 18 -4.12 -65.94 -50.74
N LEU A 19 -4.61 -66.84 -51.58
CA LEU A 19 -5.60 -67.83 -51.16
C LEU A 19 -4.92 -68.93 -50.31
N ARG A 20 -5.34 -69.06 -49.04
CA ARG A 20 -4.89 -70.10 -48.12
C ARG A 20 -5.84 -71.29 -48.16
N LEU A 21 -5.30 -72.49 -48.40
CA LEU A 21 -6.03 -73.74 -48.42
C LEU A 21 -6.26 -74.30 -47.00
N PRO A 22 -7.21 -75.23 -46.79
CA PRO A 22 -7.52 -75.79 -45.47
C PRO A 22 -6.35 -76.50 -44.78
N ASP A 23 -5.41 -77.04 -45.55
CA ASP A 23 -4.16 -77.67 -45.07
C ASP A 23 -3.08 -76.64 -44.69
N ARG A 24 -3.44 -75.35 -44.68
CA ARG A 24 -2.58 -74.17 -44.44
C ARG A 24 -1.53 -73.92 -45.51
N SER A 25 -1.54 -74.66 -46.63
CA SER A 25 -0.75 -74.32 -47.81
C SER A 25 -1.40 -73.16 -48.57
N PHE A 26 -0.67 -72.57 -49.52
CA PHE A 26 -1.19 -71.52 -50.38
C PHE A 26 -1.55 -72.10 -51.75
N ASP A 27 -2.67 -71.65 -52.31
CA ASP A 27 -3.10 -72.05 -53.64
C ASP A 27 -2.01 -71.73 -54.69
N PRO A 28 -1.50 -72.72 -55.44
CA PRO A 28 -0.42 -72.52 -56.40
C PRO A 28 -0.76 -71.51 -57.51
N LEU A 29 -2.03 -71.37 -57.89
CA LEU A 29 -2.46 -70.39 -58.91
C LEU A 29 -2.39 -68.96 -58.37
N SER A 30 -2.87 -68.73 -57.15
CA SER A 30 -2.75 -67.46 -56.44
C SER A 30 -1.29 -67.04 -56.25
N VAL A 31 -0.41 -67.97 -55.88
CA VAL A 31 1.04 -67.70 -55.74
C VAL A 31 1.70 -67.41 -57.08
N ARG A 32 1.29 -68.07 -58.17
CA ARG A 32 1.81 -67.78 -59.51
C ARG A 32 1.40 -66.40 -60.00
N ALA A 33 0.11 -66.05 -59.85
CA ALA A 33 -0.38 -64.72 -60.18
C ALA A 33 0.31 -63.61 -59.37
N ALA A 34 0.65 -63.89 -58.11
CA ALA A 34 1.43 -63.00 -57.25
C ALA A 34 2.89 -62.82 -57.72
N LEU A 35 3.52 -63.87 -58.25
CA LEU A 35 4.87 -63.80 -58.83
C LEU A 35 4.87 -63.02 -60.15
N ASP A 36 3.80 -63.12 -60.94
CA ASP A 36 3.67 -62.44 -62.23
C ASP A 36 3.46 -60.92 -62.07
N ASP A 37 2.88 -60.45 -60.96
CA ASP A 37 2.72 -59.02 -60.62
C ASP A 37 3.05 -58.72 -59.14
N LEU A 38 4.33 -58.85 -58.80
CA LEU A 38 4.79 -58.66 -57.42
C LEU A 38 4.59 -57.23 -56.91
N ASP A 39 4.75 -56.23 -57.77
CA ASP A 39 4.62 -54.81 -57.39
C ASP A 39 3.15 -54.39 -57.25
N GLY A 40 2.24 -54.91 -58.07
CA GLY A 40 0.81 -54.73 -57.87
C GLY A 40 0.30 -55.46 -56.63
N LEU A 41 0.86 -56.62 -56.28
CA LEU A 41 0.57 -57.27 -55.00
C LEU A 41 1.07 -56.45 -53.81
N ARG A 42 2.30 -55.92 -53.85
CA ARG A 42 2.85 -55.05 -52.79
C ARG A 42 2.01 -53.80 -52.57
N ARG A 43 1.55 -53.16 -53.65
CA ARG A 43 0.67 -51.98 -53.56
C ARG A 43 -0.68 -52.31 -52.90
N ARG A 44 -1.30 -53.43 -53.29
CA ARG A 44 -2.55 -53.91 -52.67
C ARG A 44 -2.32 -54.25 -51.20
N LEU A 45 -1.25 -54.97 -50.88
CA LEU A 45 -0.91 -55.31 -49.50
C LEU A 45 -0.66 -54.06 -48.63
N ALA A 46 -0.05 -53.02 -49.18
CA ALA A 46 0.14 -51.75 -48.48
C ALA A 46 -1.18 -51.03 -48.15
N GLN A 47 -2.25 -51.27 -48.92
CA GLN A 47 -3.60 -50.77 -48.65
C GLN A 47 -4.32 -51.61 -47.57
N GLU A 48 -3.98 -52.89 -47.44
CA GLU A 48 -4.52 -53.77 -46.39
C GLU A 48 -3.90 -53.53 -45.01
N ARG A 49 -2.76 -52.83 -44.95
CA ARG A 49 -2.07 -52.59 -43.69
C ARG A 49 -2.98 -51.92 -42.66
N HIS A 50 -2.99 -52.48 -41.45
CA HIS A 50 -3.68 -51.89 -40.31
C HIS A 50 -2.90 -50.69 -39.77
N CYS A 51 -3.55 -49.53 -39.73
CA CYS A 51 -2.99 -48.28 -39.24
C CYS A 51 -3.76 -47.81 -38.01
N ASN A 52 -3.05 -47.46 -36.94
CA ASN A 52 -3.67 -46.79 -35.79
C ASN A 52 -3.98 -45.30 -36.13
N ALA A 53 -4.64 -44.58 -35.22
CA ALA A 53 -5.02 -43.19 -35.45
C ALA A 53 -3.83 -42.24 -35.70
N THR A 54 -2.65 -42.52 -35.15
CA THR A 54 -1.45 -41.71 -35.37
C THR A 54 -0.87 -41.96 -36.77
N GLU A 55 -0.75 -43.22 -37.17
CA GLU A 55 -0.29 -43.60 -38.50
C GLU A 55 -1.25 -43.11 -39.59
N SER A 56 -2.55 -43.25 -39.35
CA SER A 56 -3.61 -42.78 -40.27
C SER A 56 -3.59 -41.27 -40.44
N ALA A 57 -3.38 -40.52 -39.34
CA ALA A 57 -3.25 -39.07 -39.38
C ALA A 57 -1.99 -38.61 -40.13
N ALA A 58 -0.86 -39.29 -39.91
CA ALA A 58 0.38 -39.01 -40.63
C ALA A 58 0.23 -39.28 -42.14
N ARG A 59 -0.46 -40.37 -42.50
CA ARG A 59 -0.73 -40.75 -43.88
C ARG A 59 -1.56 -39.70 -44.64
N LEU A 60 -2.50 -39.06 -43.95
CA LEU A 60 -3.32 -37.96 -44.49
C LEU A 60 -2.70 -36.57 -44.30
N GLY A 61 -1.52 -36.46 -43.69
CA GLY A 61 -0.87 -35.17 -43.42
C GLY A 61 -1.63 -34.25 -42.45
N ILE A 62 -2.39 -34.82 -41.51
CA ILE A 62 -3.22 -34.07 -40.55
C ILE A 62 -2.92 -34.45 -39.09
N SER A 63 -3.47 -33.69 -38.14
CA SER A 63 -3.38 -34.04 -36.73
C SER A 63 -4.29 -35.22 -36.35
N VAL A 64 -3.90 -35.99 -35.34
CA VAL A 64 -4.66 -37.15 -34.84
C VAL A 64 -6.10 -36.79 -34.46
N GLN A 65 -6.30 -35.66 -33.80
CA GLN A 65 -7.64 -35.20 -33.42
C GLN A 65 -8.49 -34.79 -34.62
N ARG A 66 -7.87 -34.33 -35.70
CA ARG A 66 -8.57 -34.06 -36.95
C ARG A 66 -8.93 -35.36 -37.66
N PHE A 67 -8.00 -36.31 -37.72
CA PHE A 67 -8.28 -37.64 -38.25
C PHE A 67 -9.48 -38.29 -37.55
N LYS A 68 -9.50 -38.32 -36.20
CA LYS A 68 -10.63 -38.87 -35.44
C LYS A 68 -11.98 -38.24 -35.80
N ARG A 69 -12.01 -36.91 -35.98
CA ARG A 69 -13.24 -36.21 -36.39
C ARG A 69 -13.67 -36.55 -37.82
N VAL A 70 -12.71 -36.59 -38.75
CA VAL A 70 -12.99 -36.95 -40.16
C VAL A 70 -13.43 -38.40 -40.26
N ALA A 71 -12.74 -39.32 -39.58
CA ALA A 71 -13.10 -40.73 -39.51
C ALA A 71 -14.51 -40.93 -38.91
N ALA A 72 -14.84 -40.23 -37.83
CA ALA A 72 -16.18 -40.28 -37.24
C ALA A 72 -17.26 -39.71 -38.19
N ALA A 73 -16.99 -38.58 -38.84
CA ALA A 73 -17.92 -37.94 -39.78
C ALA A 73 -18.14 -38.79 -41.04
N ALA A 74 -17.09 -39.42 -41.56
CA ALA A 74 -17.13 -40.34 -42.68
C ALA A 74 -17.59 -41.75 -42.29
N ARG A 75 -17.86 -42.00 -40.99
CA ARG A 75 -18.23 -43.30 -40.43
C ARG A 75 -17.25 -44.42 -40.82
N LEU A 76 -15.96 -44.11 -40.81
CA LEU A 76 -14.90 -45.07 -41.12
C LEU A 76 -14.93 -46.23 -40.13
N ALA A 77 -15.16 -47.44 -40.62
CA ALA A 77 -15.24 -48.63 -39.79
C ALA A 77 -13.84 -49.08 -39.33
N PRO A 78 -13.66 -49.43 -38.04
CA PRO A 78 -12.43 -50.03 -37.58
C PRO A 78 -12.35 -51.50 -38.02
N VAL A 79 -11.14 -51.95 -38.33
CA VAL A 79 -10.86 -53.34 -38.75
C VAL A 79 -10.42 -54.18 -37.56
N ALA A 80 -9.82 -53.55 -36.55
CA ALA A 80 -9.46 -54.22 -35.31
C ALA A 80 -9.43 -53.24 -34.14
N GLU A 81 -9.77 -53.74 -32.96
CA GLU A 81 -9.64 -53.05 -31.69
C GLU A 81 -8.80 -53.91 -30.76
N LYS A 82 -7.77 -53.33 -30.14
CA LYS A 82 -6.86 -54.06 -29.25
C LYS A 82 -6.51 -53.22 -28.03
N ASP A 83 -6.49 -53.87 -26.88
CA ASP A 83 -5.99 -53.28 -25.64
C ASP A 83 -4.49 -53.52 -25.51
N VAL A 84 -3.71 -52.45 -25.65
CA VAL A 84 -2.25 -52.50 -25.61
C VAL A 84 -1.77 -51.98 -24.26
N HIS A 85 -1.01 -52.81 -23.54
CA HIS A 85 -0.39 -52.42 -22.29
C HIS A 85 0.91 -51.65 -22.58
N LYS A 86 0.94 -50.35 -22.28
CA LYS A 86 2.13 -49.52 -22.47
C LYS A 86 2.26 -48.52 -21.33
N TYR A 87 3.48 -48.38 -20.79
CA TYR A 87 3.78 -47.47 -19.68
C TYR A 87 2.86 -47.65 -18.45
N GLY A 88 2.56 -48.89 -18.08
CA GLY A 88 1.69 -49.20 -16.94
C GLY A 88 0.21 -48.84 -17.12
N LYS A 89 -0.23 -48.51 -18.33
CA LYS A 89 -1.63 -48.22 -18.67
C LYS A 89 -2.13 -49.13 -19.78
N VAL A 90 -3.42 -49.46 -19.73
CA VAL A 90 -4.13 -50.12 -20.83
C VAL A 90 -4.61 -49.04 -21.79
N LEU A 91 -4.10 -49.08 -23.03
CA LEU A 91 -4.51 -48.18 -24.10
C LEU A 91 -5.40 -48.94 -25.07
N HIS A 92 -6.64 -48.49 -25.23
CA HIS A 92 -7.53 -49.00 -26.25
C HIS A 92 -7.14 -48.42 -27.62
N VAL A 93 -6.58 -49.26 -28.50
CA VAL A 93 -6.09 -48.86 -29.82
C VAL A 93 -7.01 -49.41 -30.91
N VAL A 94 -7.56 -48.49 -31.68
CA VAL A 94 -8.40 -48.76 -32.84
C VAL A 94 -7.55 -48.70 -34.12
N TYR A 95 -7.68 -49.71 -34.95
CA TYR A 95 -6.97 -49.85 -36.22
C TYR A 95 -7.92 -49.75 -37.41
N TYR A 96 -7.47 -49.06 -38.45
CA TYR A 96 -8.18 -48.85 -39.70
C TYR A 96 -7.36 -49.42 -40.85
N ARG A 97 -8.03 -49.85 -41.93
CA ARG A 97 -7.36 -50.26 -43.16
C ARG A 97 -6.77 -49.04 -43.86
N ALA A 98 -5.51 -49.13 -44.28
CA ALA A 98 -4.81 -48.03 -44.94
C ALA A 98 -5.53 -47.55 -46.21
N GLY A 99 -6.11 -48.45 -47.01
CA GLY A 99 -6.87 -48.09 -48.20
C GLY A 99 -8.12 -47.26 -47.90
N ASP A 100 -8.84 -47.58 -46.82
CA ASP A 100 -10.04 -46.83 -46.42
C ASP A 100 -9.66 -45.47 -45.82
N VAL A 101 -8.51 -45.39 -45.15
CA VAL A 101 -7.92 -44.11 -44.71
C VAL A 101 -7.52 -43.26 -45.91
N ASP A 102 -6.88 -43.83 -46.93
CA ASP A 102 -6.46 -43.11 -48.14
C ASP A 102 -7.67 -42.55 -48.91
N ALA A 103 -8.80 -43.25 -48.90
CA ALA A 103 -10.06 -42.77 -49.47
C ALA A 103 -10.59 -41.49 -48.81
N LEU A 104 -10.14 -41.14 -47.60
CA LEU A 104 -10.50 -39.88 -46.93
C LEU A 104 -9.71 -38.66 -47.42
N ALA A 105 -8.71 -38.83 -48.30
CA ALA A 105 -7.86 -37.74 -48.76
C ALA A 105 -8.66 -36.59 -49.42
N ASP A 106 -9.64 -36.90 -50.25
CA ASP A 106 -10.49 -35.89 -50.90
C ASP A 106 -11.35 -35.13 -49.88
N HIS A 107 -11.86 -35.82 -48.85
CA HIS A 107 -12.60 -35.18 -47.75
C HIS A 107 -11.71 -34.22 -46.96
N VAL A 108 -10.47 -34.62 -46.69
CA VAL A 108 -9.49 -33.77 -45.98
C VAL A 108 -9.12 -32.53 -46.80
N ARG A 109 -8.99 -32.66 -48.13
CA ARG A 109 -8.73 -31.55 -49.05
C ARG A 109 -9.90 -30.57 -49.09
N ALA A 110 -11.12 -31.06 -49.32
CA ALA A 110 -12.33 -30.22 -49.36
C ALA A 110 -12.53 -29.44 -48.04
N ASP A 111 -12.32 -30.10 -46.90
CA ASP A 111 -12.38 -29.49 -45.57
C ASP A 111 -11.25 -28.47 -45.32
N ALA A 112 -10.07 -28.63 -45.95
CA ALA A 112 -9.01 -27.62 -45.91
C ALA A 112 -9.39 -26.36 -46.72
N GLU A 113 -9.95 -26.55 -47.91
CA GLU A 113 -10.41 -25.46 -48.79
C GLU A 113 -11.55 -24.66 -48.16
N LEU A 114 -12.56 -25.33 -47.60
CA LEU A 114 -13.67 -24.67 -46.90
C LEU A 114 -13.19 -23.81 -45.72
N ARG A 115 -12.19 -24.28 -44.96
CA ARG A 115 -11.62 -23.48 -43.88
C ARG A 115 -10.77 -22.32 -44.37
N ALA A 116 -10.06 -22.48 -45.47
CA ALA A 116 -9.34 -21.37 -46.09
C ALA A 116 -10.33 -20.27 -46.53
N ALA A 117 -11.43 -20.65 -47.19
CA ALA A 117 -12.50 -19.74 -47.58
C ALA A 117 -13.16 -19.04 -46.37
N ALA A 118 -13.49 -19.80 -45.31
CA ALA A 118 -14.10 -19.24 -44.10
C ALA A 118 -13.20 -18.20 -43.41
N ARG A 119 -11.88 -18.42 -43.37
CA ARG A 119 -10.91 -17.46 -42.80
C ARG A 119 -10.82 -16.16 -43.60
N VAL A 120 -10.98 -16.23 -44.92
CA VAL A 120 -10.97 -15.03 -45.78
C VAL A 120 -12.22 -14.19 -45.52
N LEU A 121 -13.40 -14.82 -45.46
CA LEU A 121 -14.66 -14.14 -45.17
C LEU A 121 -14.66 -13.47 -43.79
N ASP A 122 -14.14 -14.14 -42.76
CA ASP A 122 -14.05 -13.57 -41.41
C ASP A 122 -13.12 -12.35 -41.35
N ARG A 123 -11.99 -12.39 -42.07
CA ARG A 123 -11.08 -11.23 -42.20
C ARG A 123 -11.73 -10.06 -42.92
N GLU A 124 -12.46 -10.30 -44.00
CA GLU A 124 -13.18 -9.24 -44.71
C GLU A 124 -14.28 -8.62 -43.85
N GLN A 125 -15.04 -9.43 -43.10
CA GLN A 125 -16.04 -8.93 -42.17
C GLN A 125 -15.41 -8.13 -41.02
N ALA A 126 -14.29 -8.59 -40.46
CA ALA A 126 -13.53 -7.86 -39.46
C ALA A 126 -13.01 -6.52 -40.01
N ALA A 127 -12.49 -6.49 -41.23
CA ALA A 127 -12.04 -5.27 -41.90
C ALA A 127 -13.20 -4.28 -42.13
N ARG A 128 -14.38 -4.77 -42.57
CA ARG A 128 -15.59 -3.95 -42.73
C ARG A 128 -16.06 -3.36 -41.40
N LYS A 129 -16.11 -4.17 -40.33
CA LYS A 129 -16.45 -3.70 -38.97
C LYS A 129 -15.46 -2.64 -38.50
N ALA A 130 -14.16 -2.87 -38.67
CA ALA A 130 -13.12 -1.91 -38.30
C ALA A 130 -13.22 -0.60 -39.11
N ALA A 131 -13.56 -0.67 -40.40
CA ALA A 131 -13.81 0.52 -41.22
C ALA A 131 -15.05 1.29 -40.75
N ALA A 132 -16.15 0.60 -40.46
CA ALA A 132 -17.37 1.21 -39.92
C ALA A 132 -17.13 1.90 -38.57
N THR A 133 -16.39 1.25 -37.66
CA THR A 133 -15.99 1.84 -36.37
C THR A 133 -15.10 3.06 -36.55
N ARG A 134 -14.11 3.01 -37.45
CA ARG A 134 -13.27 4.18 -37.77
C ARG A 134 -14.09 5.35 -38.31
N LYS A 135 -15.05 5.08 -39.21
CA LYS A 135 -15.96 6.11 -39.74
C LYS A 135 -16.79 6.74 -38.63
N ARG A 136 -17.44 5.93 -37.78
CA ARG A 136 -18.24 6.42 -36.64
C ARG A 136 -17.40 7.23 -35.65
N ASN A 137 -16.17 6.78 -35.35
CA ASN A 137 -15.27 7.49 -34.45
C ASN A 137 -14.84 8.84 -35.05
N ALA A 138 -14.61 8.92 -36.37
CA ALA A 138 -14.31 10.18 -37.04
C ALA A 138 -15.50 11.16 -37.01
N GLU A 139 -16.73 10.66 -37.21
CA GLU A 139 -17.96 11.47 -37.09
C GLU A 139 -18.14 12.00 -35.66
N LEU A 140 -17.95 11.15 -34.64
CA LEU A 140 -18.00 11.57 -33.24
C LEU A 140 -16.91 12.58 -32.91
N ALA A 141 -15.67 12.37 -33.38
CA ALA A 141 -14.58 13.33 -33.19
C ALA A 141 -14.91 14.68 -33.82
N ALA A 142 -15.52 14.72 -35.01
CA ALA A 142 -15.93 15.96 -35.66
C ALA A 142 -16.99 16.74 -34.84
N VAL A 143 -18.00 16.05 -34.30
CA VAL A 143 -19.00 16.68 -33.41
C VAL A 143 -18.33 17.24 -32.15
N VAL A 144 -17.45 16.46 -31.53
CA VAL A 144 -16.74 16.88 -30.32
C VAL A 144 -15.79 18.05 -30.60
N ARG A 145 -15.20 18.16 -31.79
CA ARG A 145 -14.38 19.32 -32.17
C ARG A 145 -15.19 20.61 -32.28
N VAL A 146 -16.44 20.55 -32.75
CA VAL A 146 -17.32 21.73 -32.74
C VAL A 146 -17.63 22.16 -31.30
N GLU A 147 -17.84 21.20 -30.40
CA GLU A 147 -18.00 21.48 -28.98
C GLU A 147 -16.72 22.05 -28.34
N LEU A 148 -15.55 21.52 -28.71
CA LEU A 148 -14.25 21.98 -28.26
C LEU A 148 -14.02 23.45 -28.62
N GLU A 149 -14.29 23.84 -29.87
CA GLU A 149 -14.16 25.24 -30.31
C GLU A 149 -15.13 26.18 -29.58
N ARG A 150 -16.34 25.73 -29.27
CA ARG A 150 -17.30 26.51 -28.48
C ARG A 150 -16.87 26.70 -27.03
N ARG A 151 -16.14 25.74 -26.48
CA ARG A 151 -15.60 25.77 -25.10
C ARG A 151 -14.21 26.40 -25.02
N LYS A 152 -13.63 26.82 -26.16
CA LYS A 152 -12.33 27.49 -26.18
C LYS A 152 -12.45 28.82 -25.42
N PRO A 153 -11.56 29.11 -24.45
CA PRO A 153 -11.62 30.36 -23.70
C PRO A 153 -11.57 31.58 -24.62
N ALA A 154 -12.56 32.46 -24.49
CA ALA A 154 -12.59 33.74 -25.18
C ALA A 154 -11.39 34.64 -24.78
N PRO A 155 -11.08 35.70 -25.54
CA PRO A 155 -9.97 36.61 -25.20
C PRO A 155 -10.09 37.27 -23.81
N ASP A 156 -11.33 37.50 -23.36
CA ASP A 156 -11.71 38.08 -22.07
C ASP A 156 -12.04 37.04 -21.00
N ALA A 157 -11.90 35.74 -21.30
CA ALA A 157 -12.13 34.65 -20.35
C ALA A 157 -11.27 34.82 -19.09
N GLY A 158 -11.87 34.49 -17.95
CA GLY A 158 -11.25 34.58 -16.63
C GLY A 158 -10.07 33.61 -16.47
N GLN A 159 -9.21 33.89 -15.48
CA GLN A 159 -7.99 33.12 -15.21
C GLN A 159 -8.26 31.62 -14.99
N ILE A 160 -9.33 31.27 -14.28
CA ILE A 160 -9.72 29.88 -13.99
C ILE A 160 -10.09 29.12 -15.26
N GLU A 161 -10.85 29.73 -16.16
CA GLU A 161 -11.28 29.10 -17.41
C GLU A 161 -10.07 28.82 -18.33
N VAL A 162 -9.16 29.79 -18.44
CA VAL A 162 -7.91 29.67 -19.19
C VAL A 162 -7.03 28.54 -18.65
N LEU A 163 -6.89 28.45 -17.33
CA LEU A 163 -6.08 27.39 -16.69
C LEU A 163 -6.71 26.02 -16.84
N THR A 164 -8.02 25.91 -16.61
CA THR A 164 -8.78 24.66 -16.77
C THR A 164 -8.60 24.12 -18.18
N TRP A 165 -8.70 24.99 -19.19
CA TRP A 165 -8.50 24.62 -20.59
C TRP A 165 -7.06 24.18 -20.89
N ALA A 166 -6.07 24.96 -20.45
CA ALA A 166 -4.66 24.65 -20.69
C ALA A 166 -4.26 23.32 -20.05
N VAL A 167 -4.64 23.09 -18.78
CA VAL A 167 -4.33 21.85 -18.05
C VAL A 167 -5.01 20.64 -18.70
N ALA A 168 -6.29 20.78 -19.07
CA ALA A 168 -7.01 19.73 -19.77
C ALA A 168 -6.36 19.37 -21.11
N LEU A 169 -5.91 20.37 -21.88
CA LEU A 169 -5.28 20.18 -23.19
C LEU A 169 -3.94 19.45 -23.04
N MET A 170 -3.14 19.81 -22.04
CA MET A 170 -1.88 19.11 -21.73
C MET A 170 -2.13 17.65 -21.31
N ARG A 171 -3.13 17.39 -20.45
CA ARG A 171 -3.51 16.03 -20.01
C ARG A 171 -4.05 15.16 -21.16
N ALA A 172 -4.76 15.76 -22.11
CA ALA A 172 -5.31 15.07 -23.26
C ALA A 172 -4.25 14.73 -24.32
N SER A 173 -3.25 15.60 -24.50
CA SER A 173 -2.19 15.48 -25.52
C SER A 173 -0.96 14.67 -25.08
N SER A 174 -0.93 14.20 -23.82
CA SER A 174 0.24 13.52 -23.22
C SER A 174 1.54 14.33 -23.28
N GLY A 175 1.44 15.65 -23.43
CA GLY A 175 2.58 16.55 -23.38
C GLY A 175 3.18 16.64 -21.98
N ALA A 176 4.51 16.85 -21.89
CA ALA A 176 5.12 17.20 -20.63
C ALA A 176 4.53 18.54 -20.16
N LEU A 177 3.99 18.59 -18.94
CA LEU A 177 3.26 19.73 -18.35
C LEU A 177 4.06 21.05 -18.24
N GLY A 178 5.27 21.14 -18.81
CA GLY A 178 6.07 22.36 -18.91
C GLY A 178 6.08 23.20 -17.63
N PRO A 179 5.82 24.53 -17.71
CA PRO A 179 5.76 25.42 -16.53
C PRO A 179 4.59 25.11 -15.59
N PHE A 180 3.59 24.34 -16.03
CA PHE A 180 2.41 23.96 -15.26
C PHE A 180 2.53 22.61 -14.57
N ARG A 181 3.74 22.05 -14.44
CA ARG A 181 3.96 20.77 -13.73
C ARG A 181 3.36 20.77 -12.33
N LYS A 182 3.41 21.92 -11.62
CA LYS A 182 2.80 22.08 -10.30
C LYS A 182 1.27 21.90 -10.30
N LEU A 183 0.63 22.26 -11.41
CA LEU A 183 -0.82 22.11 -11.62
C LEU A 183 -1.20 20.72 -12.17
N GLY A 184 -0.22 19.89 -12.49
CA GLY A 184 -0.42 18.53 -13.00
C GLY A 184 -1.21 17.61 -12.07
N HIS A 185 -1.17 17.91 -10.76
CA HIS A 185 -1.81 17.13 -9.70
C HIS A 185 -3.14 17.72 -9.22
N LEU A 186 -3.66 18.75 -9.89
CA LEU A 186 -4.96 19.32 -9.53
C LEU A 186 -6.07 18.29 -9.78
N ASP A 187 -6.71 17.85 -8.72
CA ASP A 187 -7.90 17.02 -8.79
C ASP A 187 -9.11 17.95 -8.87
N ASP A 188 -9.51 18.26 -10.11
CA ASP A 188 -10.61 19.17 -10.41
C ASP A 188 -11.58 18.48 -11.38
N PRO A 189 -12.86 18.31 -11.02
CA PRO A 189 -13.84 17.65 -11.88
C PRO A 189 -14.02 18.33 -13.23
N GLY A 190 -13.89 19.66 -13.31
CA GLY A 190 -13.97 20.43 -14.54
C GLY A 190 -12.82 20.10 -15.49
N ILE A 191 -11.59 20.00 -14.97
CA ILE A 191 -10.41 19.59 -15.75
C ILE A 191 -10.59 18.17 -16.30
N GLU A 192 -11.06 17.23 -15.48
CA GLU A 192 -11.24 15.83 -15.91
C GLU A 192 -12.31 15.68 -16.99
N GLN A 193 -13.45 16.35 -16.83
CA GLN A 193 -14.51 16.36 -17.84
C GLN A 193 -14.01 16.93 -19.17
N LEU A 194 -13.27 18.03 -19.12
CA LEU A 194 -12.74 18.71 -20.29
C LEU A 194 -11.62 17.91 -20.97
N THR A 195 -10.77 17.25 -20.18
CA THR A 195 -9.76 16.31 -20.66
C THR A 195 -10.41 15.15 -21.42
N ALA A 196 -11.52 14.61 -20.91
CA ALA A 196 -12.26 13.55 -21.58
C ALA A 196 -12.85 14.01 -22.93
N VAL A 197 -13.39 15.23 -23.00
CA VAL A 197 -13.86 15.85 -24.25
C VAL A 197 -12.71 15.99 -25.24
N MET A 198 -11.56 16.54 -24.82
CA MET A 198 -10.38 16.71 -25.67
C MET A 198 -9.81 15.38 -26.20
N ARG A 199 -9.78 14.33 -25.38
CA ARG A 199 -9.36 13.00 -25.83
C ARG A 199 -10.30 12.43 -26.90
N ARG A 200 -11.61 12.66 -26.76
CA ARG A 200 -12.61 12.24 -27.75
C ARG A 200 -12.52 13.04 -29.06
N ALA A 201 -12.05 14.29 -29.01
CA ALA A 201 -11.82 15.12 -30.21
C ALA A 201 -10.70 14.56 -31.12
N GLN A 202 -9.82 13.70 -30.59
CA GLN A 202 -8.67 13.11 -31.30
C GLN A 202 -7.87 14.17 -32.06
N LEU A 203 -7.47 15.23 -31.35
CA LEU A 203 -6.66 16.29 -31.95
C LEU A 203 -5.31 15.72 -32.43
N PRO A 204 -4.90 15.96 -33.69
CA PRO A 204 -3.55 15.69 -34.13
C PRO A 204 -2.58 16.44 -33.25
N ARG A 205 -1.42 15.84 -32.98
CA ARG A 205 -0.40 16.42 -32.10
C ARG A 205 -0.06 17.87 -32.45
N ARG A 206 0.11 18.20 -33.73
CA ARG A 206 0.39 19.56 -34.20
C ARG A 206 -0.72 20.56 -33.89
N GLU A 207 -1.98 20.13 -33.97
CA GLU A 207 -3.15 20.97 -33.68
C GLU A 207 -3.23 21.25 -32.17
N ALA A 208 -2.99 20.23 -31.33
CA ALA A 208 -2.90 20.39 -29.88
C ALA A 208 -1.72 21.29 -29.46
N GLU A 209 -0.56 21.14 -30.10
CA GLU A 209 0.62 21.99 -29.87
C GLU A 209 0.32 23.46 -30.23
N ALA A 210 -0.32 23.73 -31.37
CA ALA A 210 -0.70 25.10 -31.76
C ALA A 210 -1.72 25.74 -30.81
N LEU A 211 -2.72 24.96 -30.37
CA LEU A 211 -3.70 25.43 -29.36
C LEU A 211 -3.05 25.70 -28.00
N LEU A 212 -2.05 24.89 -27.61
CA LEU A 212 -1.27 25.13 -26.41
C LEU A 212 -0.41 26.39 -26.54
N GLU A 213 0.29 26.59 -27.66
CA GLU A 213 1.10 27.78 -27.91
C GLU A 213 0.28 29.08 -27.84
N ASP A 214 -0.96 29.05 -28.38
CA ASP A 214 -1.90 30.18 -28.34
C ASP A 214 -2.31 30.55 -26.91
N ILE A 215 -2.62 29.55 -26.07
CA ILE A 215 -3.13 29.78 -24.71
C ILE A 215 -2.01 29.94 -23.65
N LEU A 216 -0.80 29.45 -23.93
CA LEU A 216 0.31 29.35 -22.97
C LEU A 216 0.60 30.67 -22.24
N PRO A 217 0.77 31.83 -22.93
CA PRO A 217 1.16 33.06 -22.27
C PRO A 217 0.11 33.53 -21.25
N ARG A 218 -1.18 33.33 -21.57
CA ARG A 218 -2.30 33.67 -20.68
C ARG A 218 -2.35 32.72 -19.50
N ALA A 219 -2.15 31.42 -19.73
CA ALA A 219 -2.13 30.42 -18.67
C ALA A 219 -0.96 30.64 -17.69
N VAL A 220 0.23 31.01 -18.18
CA VAL A 220 1.39 31.30 -17.31
C VAL A 220 1.07 32.45 -16.37
N ARG A 221 0.57 33.58 -16.90
CA ARG A 221 0.14 34.72 -16.09
C ARG A 221 -0.95 34.35 -15.09
N ALA A 222 -1.96 33.61 -15.55
CA ALA A 222 -3.03 33.15 -14.67
C ALA A 222 -2.50 32.29 -13.50
N THR A 223 -1.41 31.54 -13.69
CA THR A 223 -0.80 30.75 -12.60
C THR A 223 -0.05 31.61 -11.60
N GLU A 224 0.59 32.69 -12.06
CA GLU A 224 1.28 33.66 -11.19
C GLU A 224 0.28 34.45 -10.30
N ASP A 225 -0.96 34.61 -10.78
CA ASP A 225 -2.03 35.31 -10.08
C ASP A 225 -2.94 34.40 -9.23
N LEU A 226 -2.58 33.13 -9.06
CA LEU A 226 -3.29 32.20 -8.17
C LEU A 226 -2.64 32.17 -6.79
N ALA A 227 -3.48 32.29 -5.75
CA ALA A 227 -3.09 31.98 -4.39
C ALA A 227 -3.10 30.46 -4.20
N ASP A 228 -2.07 29.95 -3.52
CA ASP A 228 -1.99 28.54 -3.16
C ASP A 228 -2.97 28.18 -2.01
N PRO A 229 -3.25 26.88 -1.77
CA PRO A 229 -4.22 26.49 -0.75
C PRO A 229 -3.86 26.93 0.67
N GLU A 230 -2.57 27.09 0.97
CA GLU A 230 -2.10 27.55 2.28
C GLU A 230 -2.36 29.06 2.43
N GLU A 231 -2.07 29.86 1.40
CA GLU A 231 -2.38 31.28 1.34
C GLU A 231 -3.89 31.54 1.43
N VAL A 232 -4.71 30.77 0.69
CA VAL A 232 -6.18 30.85 0.78
C VAL A 232 -6.64 30.57 2.20
N SER A 233 -6.10 29.51 2.82
CA SER A 233 -6.50 29.13 4.17
C SER A 233 -6.10 30.18 5.21
N ALA A 234 -4.90 30.76 5.07
CA ALA A 234 -4.41 31.80 5.97
C ALA A 234 -5.22 33.10 5.84
N ALA A 235 -5.53 33.53 4.61
CA ALA A 235 -6.27 34.76 4.36
C ALA A 235 -7.76 34.63 4.73
N LEU A 236 -8.38 33.48 4.44
CA LEU A 236 -9.80 33.27 4.70
C LEU A 236 -10.10 32.70 6.08
N GLY A 237 -9.11 32.21 6.84
CA GLY A 237 -9.34 31.61 8.17
C GLY A 237 -10.14 30.31 8.13
N VAL A 238 -10.31 29.72 6.95
CA VAL A 238 -10.99 28.45 6.70
C VAL A 238 -10.16 27.65 5.70
N PRO A 239 -10.13 26.31 5.76
CA PRO A 239 -9.43 25.52 4.75
C PRO A 239 -9.92 25.82 3.33
N ALA A 240 -9.01 25.82 2.36
CA ALA A 240 -9.32 26.15 0.96
C ALA A 240 -10.44 25.29 0.32
N TRP A 241 -10.67 24.06 0.81
CA TRP A 241 -11.76 23.20 0.34
C TRP A 241 -13.16 23.64 0.80
N VAL A 242 -13.26 24.62 1.71
CA VAL A 242 -14.52 25.21 2.20
C VAL A 242 -14.99 26.34 1.29
N VAL A 243 -14.13 26.82 0.37
CA VAL A 243 -14.48 27.87 -0.58
C VAL A 243 -15.68 27.41 -1.42
N ALA A 244 -16.74 28.21 -1.45
CA ALA A 244 -17.99 27.85 -2.10
C ALA A 244 -17.83 27.71 -3.63
N GLU A 245 -18.60 26.80 -4.23
CA GLU A 245 -18.46 26.45 -5.66
C GLU A 245 -18.63 27.63 -6.64
N HIS A 246 -19.37 28.67 -6.23
CA HIS A 246 -19.61 29.87 -7.06
C HIS A 246 -18.42 30.85 -7.07
N VAL A 247 -17.47 30.72 -6.15
CA VAL A 247 -16.24 31.50 -6.17
C VAL A 247 -15.35 30.93 -7.27
N PRO A 248 -14.78 31.75 -8.17
CA PRO A 248 -13.84 31.25 -9.16
C PRO A 248 -12.65 30.56 -8.51
N HIS A 249 -12.48 29.26 -8.73
CA HIS A 249 -11.37 28.47 -8.21
C HIS A 249 -10.98 27.33 -9.17
N VAL A 250 -9.78 26.79 -9.01
CA VAL A 250 -9.33 25.57 -9.70
C VAL A 250 -8.67 24.64 -8.69
N GLY A 251 -9.28 23.48 -8.45
CA GLY A 251 -8.98 22.68 -7.27
C GLY A 251 -9.11 23.50 -5.99
N ALA A 252 -8.03 23.62 -5.21
CA ALA A 252 -8.00 24.44 -3.99
C ALA A 252 -7.35 25.83 -4.16
N HIS A 253 -7.13 26.28 -5.40
CA HIS A 253 -6.48 27.56 -5.70
C HIS A 253 -7.52 28.61 -6.08
N VAL A 254 -7.34 29.84 -5.62
CA VAL A 254 -8.25 30.97 -5.87
C VAL A 254 -7.45 32.13 -6.48
N PRO A 255 -7.99 32.88 -7.46
CA PRO A 255 -7.34 34.10 -7.95
C PRO A 255 -7.06 35.07 -6.81
N VAL A 256 -5.85 35.63 -6.75
CA VAL A 256 -5.43 36.56 -5.69
C VAL A 256 -6.39 37.75 -5.56
N ALA A 257 -6.94 38.24 -6.68
CA ALA A 257 -7.93 39.32 -6.66
C ALA A 257 -9.23 38.91 -5.93
N ALA A 258 -9.78 37.73 -6.25
CA ALA A 258 -10.97 37.20 -5.59
C ALA A 258 -10.70 36.86 -4.12
N LEU A 259 -9.51 36.36 -3.80
CA LEU A 259 -9.09 36.11 -2.42
C LEU A 259 -9.06 37.41 -1.59
N ARG A 260 -8.52 38.49 -2.16
CA ARG A 260 -8.51 39.81 -1.50
C ARG A 260 -9.92 40.35 -1.27
N GLU A 261 -10.79 40.26 -2.26
CA GLU A 261 -12.19 40.67 -2.13
C GLU A 261 -12.90 39.91 -1.00
N LEU A 262 -12.77 38.57 -0.97
CA LEU A 262 -13.35 37.73 0.10
C LEU A 262 -12.74 38.01 1.49
N ALA A 263 -11.49 38.45 1.55
CA ALA A 263 -10.83 38.81 2.80
C ALA A 263 -11.25 40.19 3.31
N GLU A 264 -11.43 41.16 2.40
CA GLU A 264 -11.84 42.54 2.71
C GLU A 264 -13.32 42.65 3.07
N ASP A 265 -14.20 41.97 2.34
CA ASP A 265 -15.65 41.94 2.57
C ASP A 265 -16.18 40.50 2.61
N PRO A 266 -16.01 39.78 3.74
CA PRO A 266 -16.35 38.37 3.83
C PRO A 266 -17.87 38.15 3.74
N PRO A 267 -18.35 37.37 2.77
CA PRO A 267 -19.78 37.08 2.63
C PRO A 267 -20.30 36.21 3.79
N SER A 268 -21.62 36.20 3.98
CA SER A 268 -22.26 35.51 5.12
C SER A 268 -21.91 34.02 5.22
N TRP A 269 -21.77 33.33 4.08
CA TRP A 269 -21.40 31.91 4.05
C TRP A 269 -19.98 31.69 4.59
N LEU A 270 -19.05 32.61 4.33
CA LEU A 270 -17.67 32.52 4.80
C LEU A 270 -17.61 32.81 6.30
N LEU A 271 -18.38 33.79 6.78
CA LEU A 271 -18.51 34.06 8.21
C LEU A 271 -19.10 32.86 8.97
N GLN A 272 -20.11 32.21 8.40
CA GLN A 272 -20.69 31.00 8.95
C GLN A 272 -19.66 29.86 8.99
N ALA A 273 -18.94 29.63 7.89
CA ALA A 273 -17.89 28.61 7.83
C ALA A 273 -16.79 28.85 8.88
N ARG A 274 -16.36 30.10 9.08
CA ARG A 274 -15.41 30.47 10.15
C ARG A 274 -15.95 30.13 11.53
N ALA A 275 -17.20 30.50 11.80
CA ALA A 275 -17.85 30.22 13.08
C ALA A 275 -17.98 28.70 13.33
N ASP A 276 -18.30 27.92 12.29
CA ASP A 276 -18.38 26.47 12.40
C ASP A 276 -17.02 25.83 12.71
N ILE A 277 -15.94 26.31 12.07
CA ILE A 277 -14.57 25.85 12.35
C ILE A 277 -14.11 26.27 13.74
N GLU A 278 -14.41 27.49 14.16
CA GLU A 278 -14.10 27.96 15.51
C GLU A 278 -14.86 27.14 16.56
N LEU A 279 -16.13 26.83 16.32
CA LEU A 279 -16.94 25.96 17.18
C LEU A 279 -16.36 24.55 17.24
N GLN A 280 -15.97 23.96 16.10
CA GLN A 280 -15.32 22.65 16.07
C GLN A 280 -14.02 22.65 16.86
N ASN A 281 -13.17 23.67 16.68
CA ASN A 281 -11.92 23.80 17.43
C ASN A 281 -12.17 23.97 18.94
N ALA A 282 -13.20 24.73 19.32
CA ALA A 282 -13.60 24.88 20.71
C ALA A 282 -14.10 23.56 21.31
N VAL A 283 -14.91 22.79 20.59
CA VAL A 283 -15.36 21.45 21.02
C VAL A 283 -14.17 20.53 21.25
N VAL A 284 -13.24 20.46 20.29
CA VAL A 284 -12.03 19.63 20.41
C VAL A 284 -11.17 20.04 21.61
N GLU A 285 -11.01 21.34 21.86
CA GLU A 285 -10.25 21.81 23.02
C GLU A 285 -10.97 21.52 24.34
N VAL A 286 -12.30 21.63 24.40
CA VAL A 286 -13.11 21.23 25.57
C VAL A 286 -12.96 19.74 25.84
N GLU A 287 -13.08 18.89 24.82
CA GLU A 287 -12.87 17.45 24.94
C GLU A 287 -11.46 17.12 25.45
N ARG A 288 -10.44 17.82 24.94
CA ARG A 288 -9.06 17.69 25.41
C ARG A 288 -8.91 18.08 26.88
N GLN A 289 -9.52 19.20 27.29
CA GLN A 289 -9.49 19.66 28.67
C GLN A 289 -10.23 18.70 29.60
N ASP A 290 -11.37 18.17 29.19
CA ASP A 290 -12.14 17.20 29.98
C ASP A 290 -11.42 15.86 30.09
N ALA A 291 -10.75 15.40 29.03
CA ALA A 291 -9.86 14.25 29.09
C ALA A 291 -8.70 14.47 30.10
N HIS A 292 -8.08 15.64 30.09
CA HIS A 292 -7.04 16.00 31.06
C HIS A 292 -7.57 16.07 32.49
N ARG A 293 -8.75 16.68 32.70
CA ARG A 293 -9.42 16.73 34.02
C ARG A 293 -9.75 15.34 34.52
N HIS A 294 -10.34 14.50 33.67
CA HIS A 294 -10.69 13.13 34.01
C HIS A 294 -9.44 12.31 34.39
N ALA A 295 -8.35 12.43 33.62
CA ALA A 295 -7.07 11.79 33.96
C ALA A 295 -6.51 12.30 35.31
N ALA A 296 -6.60 13.60 35.59
CA ALA A 296 -6.16 14.18 36.86
C ALA A 296 -7.01 13.71 38.04
N VAL A 297 -8.33 13.59 37.87
CA VAL A 297 -9.24 13.03 38.88
C VAL A 297 -8.91 11.56 39.16
N LEU A 298 -8.70 10.76 38.12
CA LEU A 298 -8.30 9.36 38.27
C LEU A 298 -6.94 9.20 38.98
N ASP A 299 -5.94 10.01 38.64
CA ASP A 299 -4.64 10.01 39.32
C ASP A 299 -4.76 10.46 40.79
N SER A 300 -5.57 11.48 41.07
CA SER A 300 -5.88 11.92 42.44
C SER A 300 -6.58 10.80 43.24
N ALA A 301 -7.57 10.14 42.66
CA ALA A 301 -8.28 9.02 43.26
C ALA A 301 -7.34 7.82 43.51
N ALA A 302 -6.46 7.50 42.57
CA ALA A 302 -5.44 6.46 42.74
C ALA A 302 -4.45 6.81 43.86
N ARG A 303 -4.01 8.07 43.97
CA ARG A 303 -3.16 8.55 45.07
C ARG A 303 -3.88 8.53 46.42
N ALA A 304 -5.19 8.79 46.45
CA ALA A 304 -6.01 8.71 47.65
C ALA A 304 -6.21 7.24 48.10
N GLY A 305 -6.53 6.33 47.16
CA GLY A 305 -6.67 4.90 47.43
C GLY A 305 -5.36 4.19 47.82
N ALA A 306 -4.20 4.75 47.43
CA ALA A 306 -2.89 4.22 47.79
C ALA A 306 -2.38 4.63 49.18
N ARG A 307 -3.12 5.46 49.93
CA ARG A 307 -2.74 5.93 51.28
C ARG A 307 -3.50 5.15 52.35
N LEU A 308 -2.77 4.52 53.25
CA LEU A 308 -3.33 3.89 54.43
C LEU A 308 -3.31 4.86 55.61
N SER A 309 -4.37 4.87 56.42
CA SER A 309 -4.41 5.64 57.67
C SER A 309 -3.47 5.02 58.70
N ASP A 310 -3.01 5.80 59.68
CA ASP A 310 -2.20 5.26 60.80
C ASP A 310 -2.97 4.17 61.53
N ALA A 311 -4.27 4.35 61.77
CA ALA A 311 -5.16 3.35 62.39
C ALA A 311 -5.18 2.02 61.62
N SER A 312 -5.25 2.08 60.29
CA SER A 312 -5.23 0.88 59.44
C SER A 312 -3.89 0.16 59.52
N VAL A 313 -2.78 0.90 59.54
CA VAL A 313 -1.43 0.30 59.64
C VAL A 313 -1.17 -0.24 61.06
N ALA A 314 -1.59 0.48 62.09
CA ALA A 314 -1.59 0.05 63.48
C ALA A 314 -2.31 -1.29 63.66
N GLY A 315 -3.53 -1.40 63.11
CA GLY A 315 -4.30 -2.65 63.13
C GLY A 315 -3.61 -3.81 62.39
N LEU A 316 -2.90 -3.55 61.29
CA LEU A 316 -2.20 -4.59 60.51
C LEU A 316 -0.97 -5.17 61.23
N PHE A 317 -0.28 -4.35 62.04
CA PHE A 317 0.92 -4.77 62.76
C PHE A 317 0.67 -5.01 64.26
N GLY A 318 -0.55 -4.77 64.76
CA GLY A 318 -0.87 -4.92 66.18
C GLY A 318 -0.14 -3.92 67.08
N LEU A 319 0.15 -2.72 66.57
CA LEU A 319 0.86 -1.65 67.27
C LEU A 319 -0.09 -0.49 67.59
N SER A 320 0.28 0.38 68.53
CA SER A 320 -0.46 1.62 68.75
C SER A 320 -0.29 2.62 67.60
N GLU A 321 -1.31 3.47 67.40
CA GLU A 321 -1.27 4.51 66.37
C GLU A 321 -0.14 5.52 66.58
N ASP A 322 0.23 5.80 67.83
CA ASP A 322 1.29 6.77 68.15
C ASP A 322 2.67 6.26 67.73
N VAL A 323 2.94 4.96 67.94
CA VAL A 323 4.15 4.29 67.45
C VAL A 323 4.21 4.31 65.93
N VAL A 324 3.11 3.94 65.28
CA VAL A 324 3.01 3.94 63.82
C VAL A 324 3.19 5.36 63.27
N ARG A 325 2.59 6.37 63.90
CA ARG A 325 2.79 7.77 63.52
C ARG A 325 4.26 8.19 63.64
N ALA A 326 4.95 7.79 64.70
CA ALA A 326 6.36 8.07 64.92
C ALA A 326 7.28 7.32 63.93
N LEU A 327 6.87 6.13 63.47
CA LEU A 327 7.61 5.31 62.50
C LEU A 327 7.33 5.64 61.04
N ARG A 328 6.47 6.64 60.76
CA ARG A 328 6.13 7.06 59.40
C ARG A 328 7.40 7.25 58.55
N PRO A 329 7.37 6.85 57.27
CA PRO A 329 8.45 7.19 56.36
C PRO A 329 8.60 8.71 56.26
N GLY A 330 9.79 9.19 55.87
CA GLY A 330 10.04 10.63 55.68
C GLY A 330 9.13 11.33 54.67
N SER A 331 8.32 10.57 53.89
CA SER A 331 7.24 11.11 53.06
C SER A 331 5.98 11.53 53.83
N GLY A 332 5.88 11.27 55.13
CA GLY A 332 4.80 11.71 56.01
C GLY A 332 3.50 10.91 55.94
N HIS A 333 3.41 9.88 55.08
CA HIS A 333 2.23 9.03 54.92
C HIS A 333 2.59 7.57 54.55
N TRP A 334 1.70 6.64 54.86
CA TRP A 334 1.83 5.22 54.52
C TRP A 334 1.34 4.94 53.09
N LYS A 335 2.23 4.43 52.23
CA LYS A 335 1.84 3.93 50.91
C LYS A 335 1.50 2.44 51.00
N SER A 336 0.42 2.01 50.36
CA SER A 336 -0.01 0.60 50.36
C SER A 336 1.11 -0.37 49.99
N GLY A 337 1.86 -0.11 48.91
CA GLY A 337 2.99 -0.96 48.50
C GLY A 337 4.17 -0.98 49.49
N TYR A 338 4.37 0.09 50.26
CA TYR A 338 5.39 0.11 51.32
C TYR A 338 4.94 -0.72 52.53
N VAL A 339 3.68 -0.60 52.92
CA VAL A 339 3.08 -1.41 54.00
C VAL A 339 3.08 -2.90 53.62
N GLU A 340 2.73 -3.24 52.38
CA GLU A 340 2.81 -4.60 51.87
C GLU A 340 4.25 -5.16 51.93
N GLN A 341 5.25 -4.34 51.56
CA GLN A 341 6.65 -4.74 51.67
C GLN A 341 7.07 -4.98 53.13
N LEU A 342 6.58 -4.17 54.08
CA LEU A 342 6.82 -4.36 55.50
C LEU A 342 6.17 -5.63 56.03
N MET A 343 4.93 -5.93 55.62
CA MET A 343 4.25 -7.18 55.97
C MET A 343 4.98 -8.42 55.44
N ARG A 344 5.57 -8.34 54.23
CA ARG A 344 6.37 -9.42 53.65
C ARG A 344 7.72 -9.60 54.33
N ARG A 345 8.41 -8.50 54.66
CA ARG A 345 9.75 -8.54 55.25
C ARG A 345 9.78 -8.72 56.76
N ARG A 346 8.69 -8.38 57.45
CA ARG A 346 8.52 -8.43 58.90
C ARG A 346 9.77 -7.99 59.67
N PRO A 347 10.17 -6.72 59.57
CA PRO A 347 11.32 -6.23 60.32
C PRO A 347 11.08 -6.40 61.83
N ALA A 348 12.15 -6.58 62.60
CA ALA A 348 12.05 -6.88 64.03
C ALA A 348 11.19 -5.87 64.82
N TRP A 349 11.24 -4.59 64.45
CA TRP A 349 10.44 -3.53 65.07
C TRP A 349 8.93 -3.67 64.85
N SER A 350 8.49 -4.46 63.88
CA SER A 350 7.08 -4.66 63.55
C SER A 350 6.42 -5.83 64.28
N LEU A 351 7.15 -6.52 65.16
CA LEU A 351 6.70 -7.73 65.84
C LEU A 351 6.06 -7.45 67.20
N ASP A 352 6.50 -6.40 67.88
CA ASP A 352 6.02 -6.00 69.20
C ASP A 352 6.27 -4.51 69.44
N GLU A 353 5.55 -3.95 70.42
CA GLU A 353 5.50 -2.51 70.67
C GLU A 353 6.81 -1.95 71.26
N ASP A 354 7.50 -2.75 72.09
CA ASP A 354 8.77 -2.34 72.70
C ASP A 354 9.88 -2.26 71.63
N ALA A 355 9.93 -3.22 70.72
CA ALA A 355 10.83 -3.20 69.57
C ALA A 355 10.53 -2.03 68.61
N ALA A 356 9.26 -1.65 68.49
CA ALA A 356 8.83 -0.52 67.66
C ALA A 356 9.29 0.82 68.24
N TRP A 357 9.14 1.04 69.55
CA TRP A 357 9.64 2.24 70.23
C TRP A 357 11.17 2.31 70.23
N ALA A 358 11.86 1.19 70.44
CA ALA A 358 13.31 1.13 70.32
C ALA A 358 13.80 1.55 68.92
N GLU A 359 13.04 1.20 67.87
CA GLU A 359 13.31 1.64 66.51
C GLU A 359 13.06 3.14 66.29
N VAL A 360 12.00 3.70 66.89
CA VAL A 360 11.74 5.15 66.89
C VAL A 360 12.93 5.89 67.50
N GLU A 361 13.36 5.50 68.70
CA GLU A 361 14.51 6.11 69.37
C GLU A 361 15.78 5.99 68.53
N ARG A 362 16.02 4.82 67.93
CA ARG A 362 17.18 4.60 67.05
C ARG A 362 17.15 5.53 65.85
N ARG A 363 15.97 5.77 65.24
CA ARG A 363 15.81 6.71 64.12
C ARG A 363 16.04 8.15 64.55
N GLN A 364 15.49 8.56 65.69
CA GLN A 364 15.70 9.89 66.27
C GLN A 364 17.18 10.14 66.55
N LYS A 365 17.88 9.23 67.26
CA LYS A 365 19.32 9.32 67.50
C LYS A 365 20.13 9.39 66.20
N ARG A 366 19.72 8.67 65.15
CA ARG A 366 20.36 8.74 63.83
C ARG A 366 20.10 10.06 63.12
N GLU A 367 18.91 10.63 63.26
CA GLU A 367 18.55 11.92 62.68
C GLU A 367 19.30 13.05 63.39
N GLU A 368 19.32 13.06 64.72
CA GLU A 368 20.12 13.98 65.53
C GLU A 368 21.61 13.90 65.17
N ALA A 369 22.16 12.68 65.05
CA ALA A 369 23.54 12.50 64.61
C ALA A 369 23.78 12.98 63.17
N ARG A 370 22.79 12.86 62.28
CA ARG A 370 22.88 13.39 60.91
C ARG A 370 22.83 14.90 60.88
N GLU A 371 21.95 15.53 61.65
CA GLU A 371 21.86 16.98 61.76
C GLU A 371 23.12 17.56 62.40
N LEU A 372 23.67 16.92 63.43
CA LEU A 372 24.96 17.29 64.01
C LEU A 372 26.09 17.22 62.97
N ARG A 373 26.21 16.11 62.23
CA ARG A 373 27.21 15.97 61.16
C ARG A 373 27.01 16.97 60.02
N LYS A 374 25.76 17.29 59.67
CA LYS A 374 25.46 18.33 58.67
C LYS A 374 25.91 19.68 59.20
N TRP A 375 25.60 20.01 60.44
CA TRP A 375 25.99 21.25 61.08
C TRP A 375 27.51 21.39 61.17
N GLU A 376 28.23 20.37 61.62
CA GLU A 376 29.70 20.34 61.67
C GLU A 376 30.32 20.51 60.28
N ARG A 377 29.75 19.85 59.26
CA ARG A 377 30.20 19.98 57.87
C ARG A 377 29.97 21.38 57.32
N MET A 378 28.80 21.95 57.59
CA MET A 378 28.46 23.33 57.22
C MET A 378 29.39 24.32 57.90
N LEU A 379 29.70 24.12 59.18
CA LEU A 379 30.66 24.92 59.93
C LEU A 379 32.07 24.81 59.32
N GLY A 380 32.49 23.60 58.94
CA GLY A 380 33.73 23.35 58.22
C GLY A 380 33.79 24.11 56.89
N TRP A 381 32.71 24.06 56.10
CA TRP A 381 32.62 24.82 54.84
C TRP A 381 32.68 26.33 55.06
N ARG A 382 31.95 26.84 56.06
CA ARG A 382 31.98 28.26 56.43
C ARG A 382 33.38 28.71 56.84
N ARG A 383 34.12 27.91 57.60
CA ARG A 383 35.52 28.19 57.97
C ARG A 383 36.44 28.26 56.75
N THR A 384 36.28 27.35 55.79
CA THR A 384 37.05 27.37 54.54
C THR A 384 36.75 28.65 53.73
N TRP A 385 35.48 29.00 53.59
CA TRP A 385 35.06 30.21 52.88
C TRP A 385 35.54 31.50 53.56
N ALA A 386 35.43 31.59 54.89
CA ALA A 386 35.96 32.69 55.70
C ALA A 386 37.46 32.89 55.45
N ARG A 387 38.23 31.79 55.44
CA ARG A 387 39.67 31.81 55.15
C ARG A 387 39.99 32.25 53.72
N VAL A 388 39.24 31.76 52.74
CA VAL A 388 39.44 32.10 51.31
C VAL A 388 39.31 33.60 51.05
N PHE A 389 38.41 34.28 51.74
CA PHE A 389 38.13 35.71 51.54
C PHE A 389 38.70 36.63 52.62
N GLY A 390 39.26 36.09 53.70
CA GLY A 390 39.84 36.87 54.79
C GLY A 390 38.81 37.61 55.64
N VAL A 391 37.62 37.03 55.83
CA VAL A 391 36.51 37.62 56.60
C VAL A 391 36.24 36.81 57.88
N PRO A 392 35.70 37.40 58.97
CA PRO A 392 35.38 36.67 60.17
C PRO A 392 34.26 35.66 59.90
N LEU A 393 34.28 34.52 60.59
CA LEU A 393 33.32 33.43 60.40
C LEU A 393 31.85 33.87 60.55
N GLY A 394 31.60 34.85 61.42
CA GLY A 394 30.27 35.44 61.64
C GLY A 394 29.71 36.15 60.41
N ALA A 395 30.56 36.64 59.50
CA ALA A 395 30.14 37.28 58.25
C ALA A 395 29.74 36.27 57.16
N VAL A 396 30.15 35.00 57.28
CA VAL A 396 29.77 33.95 56.31
C VAL A 396 28.38 33.42 56.66
N PRO A 397 27.41 33.39 55.73
CA PRO A 397 26.06 32.91 55.99
C PRO A 397 26.01 31.50 56.59
N VAL A 398 24.96 31.22 57.36
CA VAL A 398 24.75 29.90 58.00
C VAL A 398 24.64 28.78 56.96
N ARG A 399 24.07 29.07 55.79
CA ARG A 399 24.00 28.15 54.64
C ARG A 399 24.92 28.63 53.53
N VAL A 400 25.93 27.82 53.21
CA VAL A 400 26.87 28.04 52.10
C VAL A 400 27.09 26.75 51.31
N GLY A 401 27.39 26.88 50.02
CA GLY A 401 27.75 25.75 49.17
C GLY A 401 29.10 25.14 49.54
N ARG A 402 29.34 23.90 49.09
CA ARG A 402 30.61 23.19 49.32
C ARG A 402 31.78 23.94 48.67
N PRO A 403 32.88 24.22 49.41
CA PRO A 403 34.05 24.94 48.90
C PRO A 403 34.95 24.02 48.05
N THR A 404 34.49 23.69 46.86
CA THR A 404 35.32 22.94 45.88
C THR A 404 36.32 23.88 45.20
N PRO A 405 37.44 23.38 44.64
CA PRO A 405 38.42 24.23 43.95
C PRO A 405 37.79 25.10 42.84
N LYS A 406 36.86 24.53 42.06
CA LYS A 406 36.12 25.26 41.01
C LYS A 406 35.20 26.34 41.60
N ALA A 407 34.47 26.02 42.68
CA ALA A 407 33.59 27.00 43.34
C ALA A 407 34.41 28.16 43.93
N ILE A 408 35.57 27.86 44.53
CA ILE A 408 36.49 28.88 45.07
C ILE A 408 37.02 29.78 43.95
N ALA A 409 37.45 29.20 42.83
CA ALA A 409 37.95 29.98 41.69
C ALA A 409 36.87 30.92 41.13
N ALA A 410 35.64 30.40 40.93
CA ALA A 410 34.51 31.19 40.46
C ALA A 410 34.15 32.32 41.44
N ALA A 411 34.11 32.02 42.73
CA ALA A 411 33.80 33.01 43.77
C ALA A 411 34.93 34.05 43.94
N LYS A 412 36.18 33.75 43.58
CA LYS A 412 37.25 34.76 43.54
C LYS A 412 37.11 35.72 42.36
N ALA A 413 36.68 35.20 41.20
CA ALA A 413 36.42 36.04 40.01
C ALA A 413 35.20 36.96 40.22
N HIS A 414 34.18 36.45 40.93
CA HIS A 414 32.98 37.21 41.30
C HIS A 414 32.68 37.03 42.80
N PRO A 415 33.27 37.88 43.67
CA PRO A 415 33.09 37.78 45.12
C PRO A 415 31.63 37.86 45.55
N PRO A 416 31.15 36.95 46.41
CA PRO A 416 29.80 37.03 46.93
C PRO A 416 29.65 38.23 47.87
N SER A 417 28.44 38.79 47.95
CA SER A 417 28.17 40.05 48.68
C SER A 417 28.61 40.04 50.14
N TRP A 418 28.48 38.90 50.84
CA TRP A 418 28.92 38.76 52.23
C TRP A 418 30.46 38.81 52.39
N ALA A 419 31.23 38.57 51.34
CA ALA A 419 32.68 38.69 51.34
C ALA A 419 33.16 40.12 51.01
N THR A 420 32.33 40.93 50.33
CA THR A 420 32.67 42.31 49.94
C THR A 420 32.39 43.34 51.04
N HIS A 421 31.38 43.11 51.89
CA HIS A 421 30.99 44.07 52.92
C HIS A 421 31.94 44.19 54.12
N VAL A 422 32.88 43.25 54.30
CA VAL A 422 33.85 43.28 55.42
C VAL A 422 35.15 44.02 55.05
N ARG A 423 35.41 44.27 53.76
CA ARG A 423 36.59 45.03 53.30
C ARG A 423 36.37 46.55 53.27
N ARG A 424 35.59 47.11 54.20
CA ARG A 424 35.72 48.53 54.55
C ARG A 424 36.57 48.63 55.81
N PRO A 425 37.83 49.05 55.72
CA PRO A 425 38.42 49.80 56.81
C PRO A 425 37.78 51.20 56.77
N ASP A 426 37.06 51.56 57.84
CA ASP A 426 36.98 52.96 58.22
C ASP A 426 38.35 53.34 58.80
N GLY A 427 38.98 54.41 58.30
CA GLY A 427 40.13 55.05 58.95
C GLY A 427 41.50 54.47 58.63
#